data_AF-A0A413XHS6-F1
#
_entry.id   AF-A0A413XHS6-F1
#
_cell.length_a   1.000
_cell.length_b   1.000
_cell.length_c   1.000
_cell.angle_alpha   90.00
_cell.angle_beta   90.00
_cell.angle_gamma   90.00
#
_symmetry.space_group_name_H-M   'P 1'
#
loop_
_entity.id
_entity.type
_entity.pdbx_description
1 polymer ?
#
loop_
_entity_poly.entity_id
_entity_poly.type
_entity_poly.pdbx_seq_one_letter_code
_entity_poly.pdbx_strand_id
1 'polypeptide(L)'
;MAKKPNIEDFRKILRKSGGNLTKVAATFKVARKTVYQWAKEDVEFKDAISDERGALVDECLVSARVLALGIPEKDKDGNFVGWRERPDGYMIRYLLSTLGKSEGFGEESEDADIPTDIEHGINIDSWIKDKLK
;
A
#
# COMPACT_ATOMS: atom_id res chain seq x y z
N MET A 1 25.69 -26.44 6.55
CA MET A 1 24.76 -25.32 6.24
C MET A 1 24.10 -25.63 4.91
N ALA A 2 22.78 -25.46 4.79
CA ALA A 2 22.12 -25.65 3.50
C ALA A 2 22.65 -24.63 2.48
N LYS A 3 22.93 -25.09 1.26
CA LYS A 3 23.48 -24.25 0.19
C LYS A 3 22.43 -23.23 -0.25
N LYS A 4 22.85 -21.98 -0.47
CA LYS A 4 21.99 -20.95 -1.10
C LYS A 4 21.48 -21.49 -2.45
N PRO A 5 20.15 -21.49 -2.70
CA PRO A 5 19.61 -21.96 -3.97
C PRO A 5 20.01 -21.03 -5.11
N ASN A 6 19.85 -21.46 -6.36
CA ASN A 6 19.88 -20.52 -7.49
C ASN A 6 18.59 -19.66 -7.49
N ILE A 7 18.61 -18.58 -8.24
CA ILE A 7 17.51 -17.61 -8.27
C ILE A 7 16.21 -18.19 -8.85
N GLU A 8 16.29 -19.10 -9.84
CA GLU A 8 15.10 -19.68 -10.48
C GLU A 8 14.33 -20.60 -9.54
N ASP A 9 15.03 -21.48 -8.83
CA ASP A 9 14.46 -22.36 -7.80
C ASP A 9 13.87 -21.52 -6.66
N PHE A 10 14.57 -20.46 -6.26
CA PHE A 10 14.06 -19.53 -5.25
C PHE A 10 12.73 -18.89 -5.68
N ARG A 11 12.67 -18.31 -6.89
CA ARG A 11 11.46 -17.71 -7.46
C ARG A 11 10.31 -18.72 -7.55
N LYS A 12 10.58 -19.95 -7.96
CA LYS A 12 9.59 -21.02 -8.06
C LYS A 12 8.98 -21.37 -6.70
N ILE A 13 9.81 -21.52 -5.66
CA ILE A 13 9.34 -21.82 -4.31
C ILE A 13 8.61 -20.61 -3.70
N LEU A 14 9.13 -19.40 -3.94
CA LEU A 14 8.53 -18.16 -3.46
C LEU A 14 7.10 -17.98 -4.02
N ARG A 15 6.91 -18.17 -5.33
CA ARG A 15 5.59 -18.16 -5.99
C ARG A 15 4.64 -19.20 -5.40
N LYS A 16 5.08 -20.44 -5.27
CA LYS A 16 4.27 -21.51 -4.67
C LYS A 16 3.88 -21.23 -3.22
N SER A 17 4.63 -20.38 -2.53
CA SER A 17 4.35 -20.00 -1.15
C SER A 17 3.51 -18.73 -0.99
N GLY A 18 3.17 -18.04 -2.09
CA GLY A 18 2.49 -16.74 -2.07
C GLY A 18 3.29 -15.69 -1.31
N GLY A 19 4.61 -15.65 -1.50
CA GLY A 19 5.50 -14.71 -0.80
C GLY A 19 5.75 -15.00 0.70
N ASN A 20 5.22 -16.11 1.25
CA ASN A 20 5.37 -16.43 2.67
C ASN A 20 6.78 -16.97 2.97
N LEU A 21 7.64 -16.08 3.49
CA LEU A 21 9.05 -16.41 3.76
C LEU A 21 9.25 -17.51 4.82
N THR A 22 8.30 -17.74 5.72
CA THR A 22 8.38 -18.86 6.67
C THR A 22 8.22 -20.20 5.93
N LYS A 23 7.28 -20.29 4.99
CA LYS A 23 7.09 -21.48 4.14
C LYS A 23 8.29 -21.70 3.20
N VAL A 24 8.83 -20.62 2.63
CA VAL A 24 10.06 -20.67 1.82
C VAL A 24 11.22 -21.23 2.63
N ALA A 25 11.45 -20.69 3.82
CA ALA A 25 12.52 -21.14 4.71
C ALA A 25 12.38 -22.61 5.11
N ALA A 26 11.15 -23.05 5.43
CA ALA A 26 10.85 -24.45 5.71
C ALA A 26 11.15 -25.37 4.52
N THR A 27 10.82 -24.94 3.30
CA THR A 27 11.07 -25.70 2.06
C THR A 27 12.57 -25.88 1.81
N PHE A 28 13.36 -24.83 2.03
CA PHE A 28 14.83 -24.91 1.93
C PHE A 28 15.51 -25.48 3.18
N LYS A 29 14.75 -25.86 4.21
CA LYS A 29 15.25 -26.37 5.51
C LYS A 29 16.27 -25.42 6.15
N VAL A 30 16.00 -24.12 6.06
CA VAL A 30 16.81 -23.06 6.67
C VAL A 30 15.97 -22.25 7.66
N ALA A 31 16.65 -21.49 8.52
CA ALA A 31 15.98 -20.49 9.34
C ALA A 31 15.50 -19.33 8.47
N ARG A 32 14.37 -18.70 8.82
CA ARG A 32 13.85 -17.51 8.11
C ARG A 32 14.89 -16.39 8.00
N LYS A 33 15.74 -16.21 9.02
CA LYS A 33 16.86 -15.24 9.00
C LYS A 33 17.82 -15.47 7.83
N THR A 34 18.02 -16.72 7.41
CA THR A 34 18.90 -17.08 6.28
C THR A 34 18.33 -16.58 4.95
N VAL A 35 17.00 -16.65 4.77
CA VAL A 35 16.35 -16.10 3.57
C VAL A 35 16.50 -14.58 3.50
N TYR A 36 16.37 -13.89 4.65
CA TYR A 36 16.65 -12.46 4.72
C TYR A 36 18.11 -12.13 4.42
N GLN A 37 19.05 -12.95 4.90
CA GLN A 37 20.46 -12.78 4.61
C GLN A 37 20.73 -12.91 3.11
N TRP A 38 20.12 -13.87 2.42
CA TRP A 38 20.24 -14.00 0.96
C TRP A 38 19.77 -12.74 0.23
N ALA A 39 18.63 -12.16 0.62
CA ALA A 39 18.13 -10.92 0.03
C ALA A 39 18.98 -9.69 0.38
N LYS A 40 19.71 -9.72 1.49
CA LYS A 40 20.65 -8.65 1.86
C LYS A 40 21.93 -8.72 1.01
N GLU A 41 22.40 -9.93 0.72
CA GLU A 41 23.64 -10.18 -0.01
C GLU A 41 23.46 -10.15 -1.53
N ASP A 42 22.23 -10.32 -2.02
CA ASP A 42 21.94 -10.51 -3.45
C ASP A 42 20.64 -9.80 -3.85
N VAL A 43 20.80 -8.85 -4.77
CA VAL A 43 19.72 -7.99 -5.25
C VAL A 43 18.64 -8.79 -5.97
N GLU A 44 18.98 -9.86 -6.69
CA GLU A 44 17.96 -10.64 -7.42
C GLU A 44 16.99 -11.34 -6.47
N PHE A 45 17.48 -11.78 -5.31
CA PHE A 45 16.66 -12.38 -4.26
C PHE A 45 15.77 -11.34 -3.59
N LYS A 46 16.29 -10.12 -3.37
CA LYS A 46 15.50 -9.00 -2.84
C LYS A 46 14.38 -8.61 -3.78
N ASP A 47 14.69 -8.50 -5.07
CA ASP A 47 13.74 -8.11 -6.11
C ASP A 47 12.67 -9.19 -6.26
N ALA A 48 13.06 -10.47 -6.30
CA ALA A 48 12.10 -11.58 -6.33
C ALA A 48 11.11 -11.55 -5.16
N ILE A 49 11.58 -11.27 -3.93
CA ILE A 49 10.70 -11.11 -2.76
C ILE A 49 9.76 -9.91 -2.91
N SER A 50 10.26 -8.81 -3.47
CA SER A 50 9.49 -7.57 -3.63
C SER A 50 8.40 -7.75 -4.70
N ASP A 51 8.74 -8.37 -5.83
CA ASP A 51 7.81 -8.70 -6.92
C ASP A 51 6.66 -9.58 -6.42
N GLU A 52 6.98 -10.67 -5.70
CA GLU A 52 5.95 -11.59 -5.20
C GLU A 52 5.05 -10.92 -4.16
N ARG A 53 5.59 -10.03 -3.33
CA ARG A 53 4.79 -9.23 -2.40
C ARG A 53 3.90 -8.23 -3.12
N GLY A 54 4.39 -7.63 -4.20
CA GLY A 54 3.60 -6.78 -5.10
C GLY A 54 2.40 -7.54 -5.64
N ALA A 55 2.63 -8.75 -6.17
CA ALA A 55 1.55 -9.60 -6.68
C ALA A 55 0.50 -9.93 -5.59
N LEU A 56 0.92 -10.22 -4.35
CA LEU A 56 -0.01 -10.43 -3.23
C LEU A 56 -0.82 -9.17 -2.90
N VAL A 57 -0.22 -7.98 -3.00
CA VAL A 57 -0.95 -6.72 -2.84
C VAL A 57 -1.98 -6.55 -3.95
N ASP A 58 -1.64 -6.87 -5.20
CA ASP A 58 -2.59 -6.81 -6.32
C ASP A 58 -3.78 -7.76 -6.09
N GLU A 59 -3.54 -8.98 -5.59
CA GLU A 59 -4.60 -9.92 -5.20
C GLU A 59 -5.50 -9.36 -4.08
N CYS A 60 -4.89 -8.70 -3.09
CA CYS A 60 -5.63 -8.02 -2.03
C CYS A 60 -6.50 -6.89 -2.60
N LEU A 61 -6.00 -6.12 -3.59
CA LEU A 61 -6.75 -5.04 -4.23
C LEU A 61 -7.98 -5.58 -4.99
N VAL A 62 -7.87 -6.71 -5.66
CA VAL A 62 -9.01 -7.38 -6.30
C VAL A 62 -10.07 -7.74 -5.26
N SER A 63 -9.65 -8.33 -4.14
CA SER A 63 -10.55 -8.71 -3.05
C SER A 63 -11.20 -7.49 -2.39
N ALA A 64 -10.43 -6.42 -2.14
CA ALA A 64 -10.91 -5.16 -1.61
C ALA A 64 -11.99 -4.55 -2.51
N ARG A 65 -11.82 -4.63 -3.84
CA ARG A 65 -12.83 -4.17 -4.80
C ARG A 65 -14.12 -4.99 -4.71
N VAL A 66 -14.04 -6.31 -4.55
CA VAL A 66 -15.23 -7.16 -4.37
C VAL A 66 -15.97 -6.77 -3.09
N LEU A 67 -15.25 -6.60 -1.98
CA LEU A 67 -15.84 -6.17 -0.70
C LEU A 67 -16.46 -4.77 -0.81
N ALA A 68 -15.75 -3.83 -1.45
CA ALA A 68 -16.24 -2.47 -1.64
C ALA A 68 -17.49 -2.40 -2.53
N LEU A 69 -17.62 -3.28 -3.51
CA LEU A 69 -18.78 -3.26 -4.41
C LEU A 69 -19.93 -4.15 -3.93
N GLY A 70 -19.65 -5.08 -3.02
CA GLY A 70 -20.58 -6.12 -2.60
C GLY A 70 -20.94 -7.08 -3.73
N ILE A 71 -21.83 -8.03 -3.42
CA ILE A 71 -22.38 -8.97 -4.39
C ILE A 71 -23.88 -8.69 -4.51
N PRO A 72 -24.34 -8.02 -5.59
CA PRO A 72 -25.75 -7.72 -5.77
C PRO A 72 -26.52 -9.00 -6.09
N GLU A 73 -27.74 -9.08 -5.56
CA GLU A 73 -28.73 -10.03 -6.00
C GLU A 73 -29.56 -9.41 -7.12
N LYS A 74 -29.77 -10.19 -8.19
CA LYS A 74 -30.50 -9.76 -9.37
C LYS A 74 -31.65 -10.72 -9.65
N ASP A 75 -32.77 -10.18 -10.12
CA ASP A 75 -33.87 -11.00 -10.62
C ASP A 75 -33.52 -11.65 -11.98
N LYS A 76 -34.49 -12.36 -12.56
CA LYS A 76 -34.33 -13.05 -13.85
C LYS A 76 -34.09 -12.09 -15.02
N ASP A 77 -34.52 -10.84 -14.89
CA ASP A 77 -34.38 -9.79 -15.90
C ASP A 77 -33.10 -8.96 -15.69
N GLY A 78 -32.35 -9.24 -14.62
CA GLY A 78 -31.08 -8.59 -14.28
C GLY A 78 -31.23 -7.33 -13.43
N ASN A 79 -32.43 -7.00 -12.94
CA ASN A 79 -32.65 -5.84 -12.08
C ASN A 79 -32.09 -6.09 -10.68
N PHE A 80 -31.55 -5.04 -10.07
CA PHE A 80 -31.11 -5.08 -8.68
C PHE A 80 -32.32 -5.25 -7.75
N VAL A 81 -32.32 -6.32 -6.95
CA VAL A 81 -33.39 -6.61 -5.98
C VAL A 81 -32.89 -6.67 -4.53
N GLY A 82 -31.58 -6.61 -4.32
CA GLY A 82 -30.99 -6.65 -2.99
C GLY A 82 -29.51 -7.00 -3.02
N TRP A 83 -28.96 -7.31 -1.86
CA TRP A 83 -27.56 -7.70 -1.70
C TRP A 83 -27.48 -9.12 -1.17
N ARG A 84 -26.78 -10.00 -1.89
CA ARG A 84 -26.33 -11.28 -1.34
C ARG A 84 -25.26 -11.03 -0.29
N GLU A 85 -24.33 -10.12 -0.60
CA GLU A 85 -23.32 -9.61 0.31
C GLU A 85 -23.28 -8.09 0.17
N ARG A 86 -23.46 -7.37 1.29
CA ARG A 86 -23.52 -5.91 1.24
C ARG A 86 -22.13 -5.34 0.98
N PRO A 87 -22.05 -4.20 0.27
CA PRO A 87 -20.80 -3.45 0.15
C PRO A 87 -20.25 -3.06 1.52
N ASP A 88 -18.93 -3.13 1.69
CA ASP A 88 -18.24 -2.57 2.83
C ASP A 88 -18.03 -1.06 2.63
N GLY A 89 -18.79 -0.26 3.39
CA GLY A 89 -18.73 1.21 3.31
C GLY A 89 -17.37 1.80 3.68
N TYR A 90 -16.61 1.16 4.57
CA TYR A 90 -15.27 1.61 4.92
C TYR A 90 -14.30 1.35 3.77
N MET A 91 -14.40 0.20 3.11
CA MET A 91 -13.59 -0.11 1.94
C MET A 91 -13.92 0.80 0.75
N ILE A 92 -15.21 1.12 0.53
CA ILE A 92 -15.62 2.13 -0.46
C ILE A 92 -14.94 3.46 -0.16
N ARG A 93 -15.05 3.96 1.09
CA ARG A 93 -14.42 5.22 1.49
C ARG A 93 -12.91 5.18 1.26
N TYR A 94 -12.24 4.11 1.69
CA TYR A 94 -10.80 3.95 1.52
C TYR A 94 -10.38 4.02 0.04
N LEU A 95 -11.08 3.29 -0.84
CA LEU A 95 -10.78 3.29 -2.27
C LEU A 95 -11.04 4.65 -2.91
N LEU A 96 -12.14 5.33 -2.55
CA LEU A 96 -12.42 6.68 -3.04
C LEU A 96 -11.36 7.69 -2.57
N SER A 97 -10.98 7.68 -1.30
CA SER A 97 -9.95 8.58 -0.77
C SER A 97 -8.54 8.29 -1.29
N THR A 98 -8.31 7.07 -1.81
CA THR A 98 -7.01 6.69 -2.39
C THR A 98 -6.95 6.94 -3.89
N LEU A 99 -7.95 6.49 -4.65
CA LEU A 99 -7.98 6.51 -6.11
C LEU A 99 -8.70 7.73 -6.68
N GLY A 100 -9.66 8.29 -5.94
CA GLY A 100 -10.47 9.45 -6.34
C GLY A 100 -9.93 10.79 -5.84
N LYS A 101 -8.66 10.87 -5.43
CA LYS A 101 -8.07 12.13 -4.94
C LYS A 101 -8.20 13.28 -5.95
N SER A 102 -7.90 13.00 -7.22
CA SER A 102 -8.05 13.98 -8.31
C SER A 102 -9.50 14.40 -8.57
N GLU A 103 -10.46 13.57 -8.13
CA GLU A 103 -11.90 13.79 -8.27
C GLU A 103 -12.51 14.44 -7.00
N GLY A 104 -11.68 14.84 -6.03
CA GLY A 104 -12.12 15.53 -4.80
C GLY A 104 -12.51 14.62 -3.63
N PHE A 105 -12.19 13.32 -3.68
CA PHE A 105 -12.46 12.38 -2.57
C PHE A 105 -11.32 12.24 -1.55
N GLY A 106 -10.19 12.91 -1.79
CA GLY A 106 -9.06 12.95 -0.86
C GLY A 106 -9.39 13.75 0.40
N GLU A 107 -8.69 13.48 1.49
CA GLU A 107 -8.73 14.37 2.66
C GLU A 107 -8.02 15.68 2.28
N GLU A 108 -8.69 16.82 2.50
CA GLU A 108 -8.05 18.13 2.41
C GLU A 108 -6.93 18.16 3.45
N SER A 109 -5.68 18.34 3.02
CA SER A 109 -4.60 18.65 3.94
C SER A 109 -4.87 20.05 4.51
N GLU A 110 -4.91 20.18 5.83
CA GLU A 110 -5.05 21.46 6.54
C GLU A 110 -4.00 22.51 6.10
N ASP A 111 -2.91 22.05 5.47
CA ASP A 111 -1.80 22.87 4.96
C ASP A 111 -1.98 23.35 3.50
N ALA A 112 -3.02 22.94 2.77
CA ALA A 112 -3.13 23.23 1.33
C ALA A 112 -3.40 24.72 1.01
N ASP A 113 -3.98 25.46 1.96
CA ASP A 113 -4.39 26.85 1.78
C ASP A 113 -3.69 27.83 2.74
N ILE A 114 -2.67 27.38 3.49
CA ILE A 114 -1.87 28.29 4.32
C ILE A 114 -0.85 28.97 3.39
N PRO A 115 -0.95 30.29 3.12
CA PRO A 115 0.05 30.95 2.31
C PRO A 115 1.39 30.90 3.07
N THR A 116 2.38 30.24 2.48
CA THR A 116 3.74 30.12 3.03
C THR A 116 4.52 31.44 3.01
N ASP A 117 3.94 32.43 2.33
CA ASP A 117 4.48 33.70 1.91
C ASP A 117 3.82 34.87 2.65
N ILE A 118 3.10 34.59 3.74
CA ILE A 118 2.78 35.62 4.73
C ILE A 118 4.10 36.06 5.38
N GLU A 119 4.53 37.30 5.15
CA GLU A 119 5.56 37.94 5.98
C GLU A 119 5.13 37.86 7.44
N HIS A 120 5.75 36.96 8.19
CA HIS A 120 5.48 36.80 9.61
C HIS A 120 6.06 38.00 10.36
N GLY A 121 5.24 39.05 10.48
CA GLY A 121 5.41 40.12 11.45
C GLY A 121 6.36 41.25 11.05
N ILE A 122 6.09 42.42 11.65
CA ILE A 122 6.97 43.58 11.58
C ILE A 122 8.27 43.22 12.31
N ASN A 123 9.41 43.39 11.63
CA ASN A 123 10.72 43.27 12.28
C ASN A 123 10.81 44.33 13.41
N ILE A 124 10.81 43.86 14.66
CA ILE A 124 10.77 44.70 15.87
C ILE A 124 11.93 45.71 15.88
N ASP A 125 13.11 45.35 15.39
CA ASP A 125 14.27 46.25 15.35
C ASP A 125 14.05 47.42 14.38
N SER A 126 13.41 47.17 13.23
CA SER A 126 12.99 48.23 12.31
C SER A 126 11.93 49.14 12.92
N TRP A 127 10.95 48.58 13.65
CA TRP A 127 9.91 49.37 14.31
C TRP A 127 10.47 50.26 15.44
N ILE A 128 11.39 49.73 16.25
CA ILE A 128 12.04 50.48 17.33
C ILE A 128 12.83 51.66 16.78
N LYS A 129 13.58 51.45 15.69
CA LYS A 129 14.36 52.52 15.03
C LYS A 129 13.50 53.63 14.45
N ASP A 130 12.32 53.29 13.95
CA ASP A 130 11.36 54.28 13.43
C ASP A 130 10.70 55.09 14.54
N LYS A 131 10.42 54.48 15.70
CA LYS A 131 9.73 55.13 16.82
C LYS A 131 10.61 55.88 17.82
N LEU A 132 11.92 55.65 17.82
CA LEU A 132 12.87 56.32 18.70
C LEU A 132 13.67 57.45 18.02
N LYS A 133 13.15 58.01 16.92
CA LYS A 133 13.65 59.28 16.35
C LYS A 133 13.02 60.49 17.02
#